data_AF-A0A7V1ZGX4-F1
#
_entry.id   AF-A0A7V1ZGX4-F1
#
_cell.length_a   1.000
_cell.length_b   1.000
_cell.length_c   1.000
_cell.angle_alpha   90.00
_cell.angle_beta   90.00
_cell.angle_gamma   90.00
#
_symmetry.space_group_name_H-M   'P 1'
#
loop_
_entity.id
_entity.type
_entity.pdbx_description
1 polymer ?
#
loop_
_entity_poly.entity_id
_entity_poly.type
_entity_poly.pdbx_seq_one_letter_code
_entity_poly.pdbx_strand_id
1 'polypeptide(L)'
;MKRMWVACLFSLLLAGNALAQDPGSAIAAAEAAKSRFESLLADPQMERLFAVAPALRKARQQADAKLALAYDTLSLARSPWDRAAAREHAIAARIAYEKLEAELRRRWEKAQAILAEQDQIRREEAEARALRAETRTLAEKAKELLARPAPSDPEVLETRGAVGRALKAYEQLSADASPDAVRLVRDMLAQANRSLERLLSAPPSPEAHPAPEKLQRAVAAFLAGDYQRTVDLLAIPELGDPEATRIAYLLRGAAYFSLWVESGEKDQTLYQQALTDVRECQKLGGAPAAKGFSPRFLALFR
;
A
#
# COMPACT_ATOMS: atom_id res chain seq x y z
N MET A 1 61.12 53.19 -39.56
CA MET A 1 60.15 52.09 -39.79
C MET A 1 59.39 51.70 -38.51
N LYS A 2 58.69 52.63 -37.84
CA LYS A 2 57.82 52.32 -36.67
C LYS A 2 56.42 52.97 -36.72
N ARG A 3 56.11 53.74 -37.77
CA ARG A 3 54.82 54.44 -37.92
C ARG A 3 53.77 53.72 -38.79
N MET A 4 54.15 52.63 -39.47
CA MET A 4 53.23 51.89 -40.36
C MET A 4 52.39 50.81 -39.67
N TRP A 5 52.82 50.31 -38.50
CA TRP A 5 52.13 49.21 -37.82
C TRP A 5 51.00 49.65 -36.89
N VAL A 6 51.02 50.90 -36.40
CA VAL A 6 49.96 51.44 -35.53
C VAL A 6 48.70 51.80 -36.35
N ALA A 7 48.87 52.18 -37.62
CA ALA A 7 47.76 52.51 -38.51
C ALA A 7 46.92 51.27 -38.91
N CYS A 8 47.55 50.10 -39.12
CA CYS A 8 46.80 48.87 -39.44
C CYS A 8 45.98 48.34 -38.26
N LEU A 9 46.48 48.44 -37.02
CA LEU A 9 45.77 47.98 -35.83
C LEU A 9 44.59 48.89 -35.45
N PHE A 10 44.69 50.20 -35.67
CA PHE A 10 43.57 51.12 -35.49
C PHE A 10 42.45 50.92 -36.53
N SER A 11 42.81 50.62 -37.79
CA SER A 11 41.83 50.34 -38.85
C SER A 11 41.06 49.04 -38.63
N LEU A 12 41.69 48.01 -38.03
CA LEU A 12 41.03 46.74 -37.68
C LEU A 12 40.07 46.86 -36.49
N LEU A 13 40.38 47.70 -35.49
CA LEU A 13 39.48 48.00 -34.37
C LEU A 13 38.29 48.89 -34.76
N LEU A 14 38.48 49.82 -35.71
CA LEU A 14 37.39 50.63 -36.28
C LEU A 14 36.47 49.81 -37.19
N ALA A 15 36.99 48.88 -37.97
CA ALA A 15 36.19 47.97 -38.79
C ALA A 15 35.33 47.01 -37.95
N GLY A 16 35.84 46.53 -36.81
CA GLY A 16 35.08 45.72 -35.85
C GLY A 16 33.92 46.46 -35.19
N ASN A 17 34.06 47.76 -34.91
CA ASN A 17 32.98 48.59 -34.38
C ASN A 17 31.98 49.05 -35.45
N ALA A 18 32.40 49.24 -36.70
CA ALA A 18 31.50 49.58 -37.80
C ALA A 18 30.54 48.43 -38.16
N LEU A 19 30.99 47.18 -38.08
CA LEU A 19 30.15 45.98 -38.27
C LEU A 19 29.05 45.84 -37.19
N ALA A 20 29.29 46.34 -35.98
CA ALA A 20 28.30 46.40 -34.89
C ALA A 20 27.30 47.59 -35.00
N GLN A 21 27.54 48.50 -35.94
CA GLN A 21 26.70 49.66 -36.25
C GLN A 21 25.91 49.51 -37.56
N ASP A 22 26.07 48.39 -38.26
CA ASP A 22 25.40 48.12 -39.53
C ASP A 22 23.91 47.68 -39.31
N PRO A 23 22.93 48.33 -39.95
CA PRO A 23 21.53 47.89 -39.89
C PRO A 23 21.31 46.47 -40.44
N GLY A 24 22.12 46.03 -41.42
CA GLY A 24 22.02 44.69 -41.99
C GLY A 24 22.29 43.59 -40.97
N SER A 25 23.33 43.74 -40.15
CA SER A 25 23.64 42.80 -39.07
C SER A 25 22.56 42.77 -37.98
N ALA A 26 21.95 43.91 -37.66
CA ALA A 26 20.84 43.99 -36.70
C ALA A 26 19.57 43.28 -37.22
N ILE A 27 19.27 43.41 -38.51
CA ILE A 27 18.16 42.70 -39.17
C ILE A 27 18.40 41.19 -39.15
N ALA A 28 19.59 40.74 -39.55
CA ALA A 28 19.95 39.31 -39.49
C ALA A 28 19.84 38.73 -38.07
N ALA A 29 20.21 39.50 -37.05
CA ALA A 29 20.04 39.09 -35.65
C ALA A 29 18.55 39.00 -35.25
N ALA A 30 17.69 39.87 -35.76
CA ALA A 30 16.25 39.81 -35.54
C ALA A 30 15.61 38.61 -36.25
N GLU A 31 16.02 38.30 -37.48
CA GLU A 31 15.61 37.09 -38.21
C GLU A 31 16.04 35.81 -37.48
N ALA A 32 17.27 35.77 -36.96
CA ALA A 32 17.74 34.65 -36.16
C ALA A 32 16.88 34.45 -34.90
N ALA A 33 16.49 35.53 -34.22
CA ALA A 33 15.59 35.46 -33.07
C ALA A 33 14.18 34.99 -33.48
N LYS A 34 13.65 35.45 -34.62
CA LYS A 34 12.39 34.96 -35.19
C LYS A 34 12.45 33.45 -35.47
N SER A 35 13.51 32.99 -36.13
CA SER A 35 13.72 31.58 -36.45
C SER A 35 13.79 30.69 -35.20
N ARG A 36 14.47 31.14 -34.14
CA ARG A 36 14.46 30.43 -32.84
C ARG A 36 13.06 30.35 -32.22
N PHE A 37 12.29 31.44 -32.29
CA PHE A 37 10.90 31.41 -31.83
C PHE A 37 10.03 30.48 -32.67
N GLU A 38 10.18 30.48 -33.99
CA GLU A 38 9.43 29.61 -34.89
C GLU A 38 9.81 28.12 -34.74
N SER A 39 11.07 27.82 -34.43
CA SER A 39 11.49 26.44 -34.15
C SER A 39 10.86 25.88 -32.87
N LEU A 40 10.56 26.72 -31.87
CA LEU A 40 9.76 26.30 -30.72
C LEU A 40 8.34 25.91 -31.11
N LEU A 41 7.75 26.63 -32.08
CA LEU A 41 6.41 26.31 -32.57
C LEU A 41 6.36 25.05 -33.43
N ALA A 42 7.51 24.45 -33.78
CA ALA A 42 7.55 23.13 -34.42
C ALA A 42 7.14 22.01 -33.46
N ASP A 43 7.21 22.23 -32.14
CA ASP A 43 6.63 21.34 -31.14
C ASP A 43 5.11 21.57 -31.06
N PRO A 44 4.25 20.57 -31.37
CA PRO A 44 2.80 20.71 -31.34
C PRO A 44 2.24 21.17 -30.00
N GLN A 45 2.92 20.87 -28.89
CA GLN A 45 2.46 21.25 -27.56
C GLN A 45 2.76 22.73 -27.27
N MET A 46 3.93 23.21 -27.70
CA MET A 46 4.26 24.64 -27.65
C MET A 46 3.38 25.46 -28.61
N GLU A 47 3.11 24.94 -29.81
CA GLU A 47 2.19 25.56 -30.77
C GLU A 47 0.81 25.75 -30.16
N ARG A 48 0.25 24.72 -29.51
CA ARG A 48 -1.04 24.82 -28.82
C ARG A 48 -1.03 25.88 -27.73
N LEU A 49 0.01 25.93 -26.90
CA LEU A 49 0.15 26.96 -25.85
C LEU A 49 0.21 28.37 -26.43
N PHE A 50 0.86 28.54 -27.57
CA PHE A 50 0.90 29.80 -28.30
C PHE A 50 -0.47 30.15 -28.90
N ALA A 51 -1.14 29.20 -29.55
CA ALA A 51 -2.41 29.41 -30.24
C ALA A 51 -3.52 29.90 -29.29
N VAL A 52 -3.59 29.34 -28.09
CA VAL A 52 -4.57 29.74 -27.06
C VAL A 52 -4.26 31.05 -26.36
N ALA A 53 -3.08 31.66 -26.60
CA ALA A 53 -2.63 32.89 -25.95
C ALA A 53 -2.77 34.12 -26.87
N PRO A 54 -3.91 34.86 -26.84
CA PRO A 54 -4.12 36.01 -27.73
C PRO A 54 -3.09 37.12 -27.55
N ALA A 55 -2.56 37.31 -26.34
CA ALA A 55 -1.50 38.28 -26.06
C ALA A 55 -0.18 37.94 -26.78
N LEU A 56 0.20 36.65 -26.83
CA LEU A 56 1.41 36.21 -27.54
C LEU A 56 1.25 36.36 -29.06
N ARG A 57 0.06 36.06 -29.59
CA ARG A 57 -0.25 36.27 -31.01
C ARG A 57 -0.14 37.75 -31.40
N LYS A 58 -0.71 38.65 -30.58
CA LYS A 58 -0.58 40.11 -30.79
C LYS A 58 0.88 40.57 -30.70
N ALA A 59 1.63 40.07 -29.73
CA ALA A 59 3.05 40.39 -29.58
C ALA A 59 3.89 39.89 -30.76
N ARG A 60 3.58 38.71 -31.34
CA ARG A 60 4.19 38.22 -32.59
C ARG A 60 3.92 39.16 -33.75
N GLN A 61 2.67 39.54 -33.97
CA GLN A 61 2.30 40.51 -35.03
C GLN A 61 3.06 41.83 -34.90
N GLN A 62 3.22 42.34 -33.67
CA GLN A 62 4.00 43.55 -33.42
C GLN A 62 5.51 43.37 -33.68
N ALA A 63 6.07 42.19 -33.39
CA ALA A 63 7.46 41.86 -33.70
C ALA A 63 7.68 41.75 -35.22
N ASP A 64 6.79 41.08 -35.94
CA ASP A 64 6.79 40.98 -37.40
C ASP A 64 6.70 42.38 -38.04
N ALA A 65 5.80 43.24 -37.54
CA ALA A 65 5.66 44.61 -38.03
C ALA A 65 6.93 45.45 -37.82
N LYS A 66 7.61 45.32 -36.68
CA LYS A 66 8.89 46.02 -36.43
C LYS A 66 10.00 45.53 -37.36
N LEU A 67 10.05 44.23 -37.63
CA LEU A 67 11.02 43.67 -38.56
C LEU A 67 10.75 44.15 -39.99
N ALA A 68 9.49 44.16 -40.42
CA ALA A 68 9.09 44.72 -41.72
C ALA A 68 9.48 46.21 -41.84
N LEU A 69 9.17 47.03 -40.82
CA LEU A 69 9.59 48.44 -40.78
C LEU A 69 11.11 48.61 -40.89
N ALA A 70 11.90 47.72 -40.30
CA ALA A 70 13.36 47.74 -40.43
C ALA A 70 13.81 47.54 -41.88
N TYR A 71 13.22 46.57 -42.60
CA TYR A 71 13.48 46.34 -44.02
C TYR A 71 13.07 47.54 -44.88
N ASP A 72 11.84 48.03 -44.69
CA ASP A 72 11.29 49.15 -45.47
C ASP A 72 12.16 50.40 -45.28
N THR A 73 12.50 50.73 -44.03
CA THR A 73 13.35 51.88 -43.70
C THR A 73 14.75 51.74 -44.30
N LEU A 74 15.35 50.55 -44.25
CA LEU A 74 16.67 50.31 -44.85
C LEU A 74 16.64 50.43 -46.37
N SER A 75 15.59 49.93 -47.02
CA SER A 75 15.44 49.97 -48.48
C SER A 75 15.29 51.40 -49.02
N LEU A 76 14.66 52.28 -48.24
CA LEU A 76 14.44 53.69 -48.57
C LEU A 76 15.54 54.62 -48.04
N ALA A 77 16.55 54.09 -47.34
CA ALA A 77 17.55 54.89 -46.65
C ALA A 77 18.42 55.70 -47.60
N ARG A 78 18.39 57.03 -47.47
CA ARG A 78 19.22 57.97 -48.25
C ARG A 78 20.28 58.66 -47.40
N SER A 79 20.16 58.53 -46.07
CA SER A 79 21.05 59.16 -45.10
C SER A 79 21.52 58.17 -44.03
N PRO A 80 22.61 58.51 -43.30
CA PRO A 80 23.02 57.75 -42.12
C PRO A 80 21.94 57.68 -41.02
N TRP A 81 21.07 58.70 -40.92
CA TRP A 81 19.98 58.73 -39.94
C TRP A 81 18.89 57.68 -40.25
N ASP A 82 18.55 57.50 -41.53
CA ASP A 82 17.60 56.45 -41.95
C ASP A 82 18.14 55.05 -41.65
N ARG A 83 19.44 54.84 -41.86
CA ARG A 83 20.12 53.58 -41.50
C ARG A 83 20.11 53.33 -40.00
N ALA A 84 20.31 54.36 -39.19
CA ALA A 84 20.19 54.25 -37.74
C ALA A 84 18.76 53.91 -37.30
N ALA A 85 17.73 54.51 -37.93
CA ALA A 85 16.33 54.19 -37.65
C ALA A 85 15.98 52.73 -37.99
N ALA A 86 16.44 52.24 -39.16
CA ALA A 86 16.27 50.83 -39.55
C ALA A 86 16.90 49.87 -38.52
N ARG A 87 18.09 50.21 -38.02
CA ARG A 87 18.77 49.45 -36.97
C ARG A 87 17.98 49.42 -35.67
N GLU A 88 17.44 50.54 -35.21
CA GLU A 88 16.62 50.60 -34.00
C GLU A 88 15.34 49.75 -34.13
N HIS A 89 14.67 49.79 -35.29
CA HIS A 89 13.53 48.91 -35.58
C HIS A 89 13.92 47.43 -35.52
N ALA A 90 15.06 47.06 -36.11
CA ALA A 90 15.57 45.69 -36.06
C ALA A 90 15.91 45.22 -34.64
N ILE A 91 16.58 46.06 -33.84
CA ILE A 91 16.87 45.77 -32.42
C ILE A 91 15.57 45.59 -31.63
N ALA A 92 14.57 46.46 -31.86
CA ALA A 92 13.27 46.36 -31.21
C ALA A 92 12.49 45.09 -31.61
N ALA A 93 12.63 44.62 -32.85
CA ALA A 93 12.07 43.36 -33.32
C ALA A 93 12.77 42.16 -32.66
N ARG A 94 14.11 42.15 -32.63
CA ARG A 94 14.90 41.11 -31.96
C ARG A 94 14.49 40.94 -30.50
N ILE A 95 14.47 42.03 -29.74
CA ILE A 95 14.07 42.01 -28.31
C ILE A 95 12.63 41.49 -28.17
N ALA A 96 11.73 41.81 -29.10
CA ALA A 96 10.36 41.32 -29.06
C ALA A 96 10.27 39.79 -29.28
N TYR A 97 11.02 39.22 -30.23
CA TYR A 97 11.08 37.77 -30.41
C TYR A 97 11.76 37.06 -29.24
N GLU A 98 12.82 37.61 -28.67
CA GLU A 98 13.47 37.03 -27.48
C GLU A 98 12.52 37.00 -26.27
N LYS A 99 11.70 38.05 -26.09
CA LYS A 99 10.65 38.07 -25.06
C LYS A 99 9.56 37.03 -25.32
N LEU A 100 9.15 36.86 -26.58
CA LEU A 100 8.18 35.84 -26.99
C LEU A 100 8.71 34.43 -26.72
N GLU A 101 9.96 34.16 -27.10
CA GLU A 101 10.65 32.89 -26.83
C GLU A 101 10.68 32.60 -25.32
N ALA A 102 11.15 33.56 -24.51
CA ALA A 102 11.25 33.38 -23.06
C ALA A 102 9.88 33.14 -22.39
N GLU A 103 8.85 33.89 -22.78
CA GLU A 103 7.51 33.72 -22.22
C GLU A 103 6.87 32.40 -22.64
N LEU A 104 7.07 31.95 -23.88
CA LEU A 104 6.57 30.66 -24.33
C LEU A 104 7.24 29.50 -23.58
N ARG A 105 8.57 29.54 -23.42
CA ARG A 105 9.32 28.57 -22.60
C ARG A 105 8.83 28.54 -21.16
N ARG A 106 8.64 29.70 -20.54
CA ARG A 106 8.12 29.80 -19.16
C ARG A 106 6.73 29.18 -19.01
N ARG A 107 5.85 29.38 -19.99
CA ARG A 107 4.51 28.75 -20.01
C ARG A 107 4.61 27.24 -20.18
N TRP A 108 5.51 26.79 -21.04
CA TRP A 108 5.79 25.38 -21.25
C TRP A 108 6.29 24.69 -19.96
N GLU A 109 7.28 25.27 -19.29
CA GLU A 109 7.81 24.78 -18.02
C GLU A 109 6.72 24.68 -16.95
N LYS A 110 5.85 25.69 -16.84
CA LYS A 110 4.70 25.65 -15.92
C LYS A 110 3.71 24.54 -16.28
N ALA A 111 3.39 24.37 -17.56
CA ALA A 111 2.49 23.30 -18.00
C ALA A 111 3.08 21.92 -17.69
N GLN A 112 4.38 21.73 -17.92
CA GLN A 112 5.09 20.50 -17.59
C GLN A 112 5.11 20.22 -16.09
N ALA A 113 5.35 21.24 -15.26
CA ALA A 113 5.32 21.10 -13.80
C ALA A 113 3.93 20.64 -13.31
N ILE A 114 2.85 21.22 -13.85
CA ILE A 114 1.47 20.83 -13.50
C ILE A 114 1.20 19.39 -13.93
N LEU A 115 1.63 18.99 -15.13
CA LEU A 115 1.44 17.61 -15.60
C LEU A 115 2.21 16.61 -14.73
N ALA A 116 3.45 16.93 -14.36
CA ALA A 116 4.27 16.10 -13.48
C ALA A 116 3.65 15.94 -12.08
N GLU A 117 3.12 17.03 -11.52
CA GLU A 117 2.41 17.00 -10.23
C GLU A 117 1.14 16.13 -10.32
N GLN A 118 0.35 16.28 -11.39
CA GLN A 118 -0.84 15.46 -11.61
C GLN A 118 -0.51 13.98 -11.82
N ASP A 119 0.61 13.66 -12.48
CA ASP A 119 1.08 12.29 -12.65
C ASP A 119 1.54 11.70 -11.31
N GLN A 120 2.21 12.50 -10.47
CA GLN A 120 2.63 12.08 -9.14
C GLN A 120 1.42 11.77 -8.25
N ILE A 121 0.44 12.67 -8.19
CA ILE A 121 -0.81 12.46 -7.43
C ILE A 121 -1.51 11.17 -7.89
N ARG A 122 -1.61 10.97 -9.21
CA ARG A 122 -2.22 9.74 -9.77
C ARG A 122 -1.47 8.47 -9.36
N ARG A 123 -0.13 8.51 -9.31
CA ARG A 123 0.68 7.37 -8.85
C ARG A 123 0.47 7.09 -7.37
N GLU A 124 0.51 8.12 -6.53
CA GLU A 124 0.29 8.01 -5.10
C GLU A 124 -1.11 7.46 -4.78
N GLU A 125 -2.14 7.92 -5.50
CA GLU A 125 -3.48 7.37 -5.39
C GLU A 125 -3.56 5.90 -5.82
N ALA A 126 -2.91 5.53 -6.93
CA ALA A 126 -2.88 4.15 -7.41
C ALA A 126 -2.18 3.22 -6.41
N GLU A 127 -1.06 3.66 -5.83
CA GLU A 127 -0.34 2.93 -4.78
C GLU A 127 -1.19 2.76 -3.52
N ALA A 128 -1.86 3.82 -3.06
CA ALA A 128 -2.76 3.76 -1.91
C ALA A 128 -3.94 2.80 -2.14
N ARG A 129 -4.51 2.78 -3.35
CA ARG A 129 -5.58 1.84 -3.72
C ARG A 129 -5.06 0.40 -3.77
N ALA A 130 -3.90 0.17 -4.37
CA ALA A 130 -3.27 -1.14 -4.44
C ALA A 130 -2.97 -1.70 -3.05
N LEU A 131 -2.41 -0.87 -2.16
CA LEU A 131 -2.13 -1.24 -0.77
C LEU A 131 -3.40 -1.64 -0.02
N ARG A 132 -4.50 -0.88 -0.15
CA ARG A 132 -5.77 -1.23 0.47
C ARG A 132 -6.37 -2.52 -0.09
N ALA A 133 -6.27 -2.74 -1.40
CA ALA A 133 -6.72 -3.97 -2.05
C ALA A 133 -5.93 -5.19 -1.53
N GLU A 134 -4.61 -5.08 -1.43
CA GLU A 134 -3.76 -6.14 -0.86
C GLU A 134 -4.13 -6.44 0.60
N THR A 135 -4.30 -5.39 1.41
CA THR A 135 -4.70 -5.51 2.82
C THR A 135 -6.04 -6.23 2.95
N ARG A 136 -7.01 -5.92 2.07
CA ARG A 136 -8.31 -6.61 2.02
C ARG A 136 -8.14 -8.09 1.69
N THR A 137 -7.32 -8.45 0.71
CA THR A 137 -7.04 -9.85 0.36
C THR A 137 -6.45 -10.61 1.54
N LEU A 138 -5.52 -9.99 2.29
CA LEU A 138 -4.95 -10.58 3.50
C LEU A 138 -5.99 -10.74 4.62
N ALA A 139 -6.92 -9.79 4.77
CA ALA A 139 -8.00 -9.88 5.74
C ALA A 139 -8.98 -11.03 5.40
N GLU A 140 -9.31 -11.23 4.14
CA GLU A 140 -10.13 -12.38 3.71
C GLU A 140 -9.40 -13.70 3.97
N LYS A 141 -8.09 -13.77 3.68
CA LYS A 141 -7.27 -14.95 4.03
C LYS A 141 -7.22 -15.19 5.55
N ALA A 142 -7.16 -14.13 6.35
CA ALA A 142 -7.19 -14.25 7.81
C ALA A 142 -8.51 -14.87 8.32
N LYS A 143 -9.66 -14.42 7.77
CA LYS A 143 -10.97 -15.00 8.08
C LYS A 143 -11.03 -16.48 7.70
N GLU A 144 -10.51 -16.84 6.52
CA GLU A 144 -10.44 -18.22 6.05
C GLU A 144 -9.61 -19.10 6.99
N LEU A 145 -8.39 -18.67 7.34
CA LEU A 145 -7.51 -19.41 8.25
C LEU A 145 -8.12 -19.59 9.64
N LEU A 146 -8.85 -18.58 10.14
CA LEU A 146 -9.58 -18.68 11.40
C LEU A 146 -10.80 -19.61 11.30
N ALA A 147 -11.44 -19.75 10.13
CA ALA A 147 -12.54 -20.69 9.94
C ALA A 147 -12.07 -22.16 9.86
N ARG A 148 -10.81 -22.41 9.50
CA ARG A 148 -10.26 -23.77 9.39
C ARG A 148 -10.21 -24.48 10.76
N PRO A 149 -10.56 -25.78 10.82
CA PRO A 149 -10.32 -26.61 11.99
C PRO A 149 -8.84 -26.63 12.33
N ALA A 150 -8.51 -26.51 13.61
CA ALA A 150 -7.13 -26.46 14.07
C ALA A 150 -7.00 -27.24 15.40
N PRO A 151 -5.86 -27.90 15.65
CA PRO A 151 -5.60 -28.56 16.92
C PRO A 151 -5.55 -27.55 18.06
N SER A 152 -5.91 -27.99 19.28
CA SER A 152 -5.90 -27.18 20.50
C SER A 152 -4.49 -26.94 21.08
N ASP A 153 -3.47 -26.96 20.22
CA ASP A 153 -2.08 -26.72 20.60
C ASP A 153 -1.89 -25.26 21.07
N PRO A 154 -1.16 -25.01 22.17
CA PRO A 154 -0.93 -23.66 22.67
C PRO A 154 -0.34 -22.68 21.64
N GLU A 155 0.59 -23.13 20.81
CA GLU A 155 1.25 -22.30 19.78
C GLU A 155 0.26 -21.93 18.67
N VAL A 156 -0.61 -22.89 18.29
CA VAL A 156 -1.69 -22.66 17.31
C VAL A 156 -2.72 -21.69 17.86
N LEU A 157 -3.13 -21.83 19.13
CA LEU A 157 -4.08 -20.93 19.78
C LEU A 157 -3.53 -19.49 19.90
N GLU A 158 -2.27 -19.35 20.27
CA GLU A 158 -1.60 -18.04 20.33
C GLU A 158 -1.57 -17.36 18.95
N THR A 159 -1.16 -18.11 17.93
CA THR A 159 -1.04 -17.60 16.56
C THR A 159 -2.41 -17.23 15.98
N ARG A 160 -3.46 -18.01 16.26
CA ARG A 160 -4.85 -17.66 15.92
C ARG A 160 -5.31 -16.39 16.64
N GLY A 161 -4.93 -16.21 17.91
CA GLY A 161 -5.16 -14.97 18.65
C GLY A 161 -4.49 -13.75 18.00
N ALA A 162 -3.26 -13.92 17.48
CA ALA A 162 -2.55 -12.86 16.74
C ALA A 162 -3.26 -12.50 15.43
N VAL A 163 -3.72 -13.50 14.66
CA VAL A 163 -4.52 -13.28 13.44
C VAL A 163 -5.82 -12.54 13.78
N GLY A 164 -6.52 -12.93 14.84
CA GLY A 164 -7.74 -12.25 15.31
C GLY A 164 -7.51 -10.78 15.69
N ARG A 165 -6.38 -10.46 16.36
CA ARG A 165 -6.00 -9.08 16.66
C ARG A 165 -5.70 -8.26 15.41
N ALA A 166 -4.97 -8.83 14.46
CA ALA A 166 -4.66 -8.18 13.18
C ALA A 166 -5.94 -7.93 12.35
N LEU A 167 -6.87 -8.89 12.34
CA LEU A 167 -8.17 -8.73 11.68
C LEU A 167 -9.01 -7.63 12.35
N LYS A 168 -9.05 -7.58 13.69
CA LYS A 168 -9.75 -6.49 14.40
C LYS A 168 -9.14 -5.11 14.11
N ALA A 169 -7.82 -5.02 14.01
CA ALA A 169 -7.15 -3.78 13.62
C ALA A 169 -7.53 -3.34 12.19
N TYR A 170 -7.73 -4.30 11.27
CA TYR A 170 -8.26 -4.04 9.94
C TYR A 170 -9.72 -3.56 9.96
N GLU A 171 -10.58 -4.16 10.76
CA GLU A 171 -11.99 -3.76 10.90
C GLU A 171 -12.15 -2.36 11.51
N GLN A 172 -11.19 -1.94 12.33
CA GLN A 172 -11.13 -0.60 12.92
C GLN A 172 -10.51 0.45 11.98
N LEU A 173 -10.03 0.04 10.81
CA LEU A 173 -9.36 0.93 9.88
C LEU A 173 -10.38 1.80 9.14
N SER A 174 -10.28 3.12 9.34
CA SER A 174 -11.12 4.10 8.63
C SER A 174 -10.83 4.11 7.13
N ALA A 175 -11.84 4.47 6.32
CA ALA A 175 -11.66 4.75 4.90
C ALA A 175 -10.60 5.85 4.65
N ASP A 176 -10.49 6.81 5.57
CA ASP A 176 -9.56 7.95 5.51
C ASP A 176 -8.23 7.67 6.24
N ALA A 177 -7.98 6.43 6.68
CA ALA A 177 -6.74 6.08 7.34
C ALA A 177 -5.52 6.39 6.47
N SER A 178 -4.43 6.87 7.08
CA SER A 178 -3.19 7.19 6.38
C SER A 178 -2.56 5.94 5.73
N PRO A 179 -1.78 6.10 4.65
CA PRO A 179 -1.08 4.98 4.01
C PRO A 179 -0.21 4.18 4.99
N ASP A 180 0.40 4.85 5.97
CA ASP A 180 1.25 4.18 6.96
C ASP A 180 0.46 3.33 7.95
N ALA A 181 -0.73 3.79 8.35
CA ALA A 181 -1.64 2.97 9.16
C ALA A 181 -2.12 1.73 8.38
N VAL A 182 -2.42 1.88 7.09
CA VAL A 182 -2.77 0.75 6.21
C VAL A 182 -1.59 -0.22 6.10
N ARG A 183 -0.36 0.28 5.87
CA ARG A 183 0.86 -0.55 5.79
C ARG A 183 1.10 -1.34 7.06
N LEU A 184 0.95 -0.71 8.23
CA LEU A 184 1.11 -1.39 9.51
C LEU A 184 0.14 -2.57 9.65
N VAL A 185 -1.14 -2.36 9.37
CA VAL A 185 -2.16 -3.43 9.44
C VAL A 185 -1.90 -4.51 8.40
N ARG A 186 -1.49 -4.14 7.18
CA ARG A 186 -1.10 -5.06 6.11
C ARG A 186 0.04 -5.98 6.56
N ASP A 187 1.08 -5.43 7.17
CA ASP A 187 2.24 -6.21 7.63
C ASP A 187 1.88 -7.11 8.82
N MET A 188 1.06 -6.63 9.76
CA MET A 188 0.52 -7.44 10.86
C MET A 188 -0.27 -8.65 10.32
N LEU A 189 -1.19 -8.42 9.36
CA LEU A 189 -1.96 -9.48 8.72
C LEU A 189 -1.05 -10.46 7.96
N ALA A 190 -0.10 -9.96 7.16
CA ALA A 190 0.82 -10.78 6.39
C ALA A 190 1.69 -11.67 7.28
N GLN A 191 2.23 -11.13 8.38
CA GLN A 191 3.02 -11.90 9.34
C GLN A 191 2.17 -12.95 10.06
N ALA A 192 1.02 -12.56 10.61
CA ALA A 192 0.16 -13.45 11.37
C ALA A 192 -0.39 -14.59 10.49
N ASN A 193 -0.84 -14.28 9.27
CA ASN A 193 -1.31 -15.28 8.31
C ASN A 193 -0.21 -16.29 7.96
N ARG A 194 1.01 -15.83 7.65
CA ARG A 194 2.14 -16.72 7.32
C ARG A 194 2.54 -17.62 8.49
N SER A 195 2.46 -17.14 9.72
CA SER A 195 2.76 -17.96 10.90
C SER A 195 1.69 -19.03 11.10
N LEU A 196 0.41 -18.66 11.03
CA LEU A 196 -0.68 -19.62 11.20
C LEU A 196 -0.71 -20.66 10.07
N GLU A 197 -0.51 -20.22 8.82
CA GLU A 197 -0.48 -21.11 7.67
C GLU A 197 0.65 -22.13 7.77
N ARG A 198 1.83 -21.74 8.28
CA ARG A 198 2.94 -22.69 8.52
C ARG A 198 2.58 -23.76 9.55
N LEU A 199 1.94 -23.38 10.65
CA LEU A 199 1.51 -24.33 11.68
C LEU A 199 0.39 -25.26 11.19
N LEU A 200 -0.56 -24.74 10.41
CA LEU A 200 -1.66 -25.53 9.84
C LEU A 200 -1.22 -26.42 8.66
N SER A 201 -0.13 -26.08 7.99
CA SER A 201 0.43 -26.86 6.86
C SER A 201 1.49 -27.86 7.29
N ALA A 202 1.96 -27.80 8.55
CA ALA A 202 2.85 -28.81 9.08
C ALA A 202 2.12 -30.16 9.11
N PRO A 203 2.70 -31.24 8.54
CA PRO A 203 2.10 -32.56 8.66
C PRO A 203 1.90 -32.86 10.15
N PRO A 204 0.77 -33.48 10.55
CA PRO A 204 0.50 -33.78 11.95
C PRO A 204 1.70 -34.56 12.50
N SER A 205 2.21 -34.10 13.65
CA SER A 205 3.21 -34.85 14.40
C SER A 205 2.71 -36.30 14.56
N PRO A 206 3.54 -37.34 14.36
CA PRO A 206 3.11 -38.74 14.24
C PRO A 206 2.37 -39.35 15.45
N GLU A 207 2.09 -38.60 16.51
CA GLU A 207 1.60 -39.15 17.78
C GLU A 207 0.16 -38.76 18.14
N ALA A 208 -0.50 -37.88 17.39
CA ALA A 208 -1.92 -37.59 17.61
C ALA A 208 -2.80 -38.61 16.89
N HIS A 209 -2.90 -39.83 17.42
CA HIS A 209 -4.01 -40.70 17.05
C HIS A 209 -5.31 -39.95 17.36
N PRO A 210 -6.24 -39.78 16.39
CA PRO A 210 -7.50 -39.12 16.66
C PRO A 210 -8.18 -39.86 17.82
N ALA A 211 -8.63 -39.10 18.83
CA ALA A 211 -9.35 -39.67 19.98
C ALA A 211 -10.43 -40.63 19.46
N PRO A 212 -10.56 -41.85 20.01
CA PRO A 212 -11.51 -42.83 19.53
C PRO A 212 -12.90 -42.20 19.36
N GLU A 213 -13.58 -42.46 18.24
CA GLU A 213 -14.85 -41.80 17.89
C GLU A 213 -15.89 -41.90 19.02
N LYS A 214 -15.87 -43.02 19.75
CA LYS A 214 -16.68 -43.27 20.94
C LYS A 214 -16.46 -42.22 22.04
N LEU A 215 -15.22 -41.82 22.30
CA LEU A 215 -14.87 -40.79 23.27
C LEU A 215 -15.34 -39.40 22.83
N GLN A 216 -15.20 -39.08 21.54
CA GLN A 216 -15.66 -37.79 20.99
C GLN A 216 -17.18 -37.63 21.16
N ARG A 217 -17.96 -38.68 20.85
CA ARG A 217 -19.42 -38.70 21.04
C ARG A 217 -19.80 -38.57 22.52
N ALA A 218 -19.06 -39.20 23.42
CA ALA A 218 -19.31 -39.13 24.86
C ALA A 218 -19.05 -37.72 25.42
N VAL A 219 -17.97 -37.06 24.97
CA VAL A 219 -17.66 -35.66 25.32
C VAL A 219 -18.76 -34.73 24.84
N ALA A 220 -19.23 -34.88 23.60
CA ALA A 220 -20.32 -34.08 23.07
C ALA A 220 -21.62 -34.25 23.88
N ALA A 221 -21.97 -35.48 24.27
CA ALA A 221 -23.13 -35.75 25.13
C ALA A 221 -22.97 -35.11 26.53
N PHE A 222 -21.78 -35.20 27.13
CA PHE A 222 -21.52 -34.66 28.46
C PHE A 222 -21.63 -33.13 28.49
N LEU A 223 -21.06 -32.46 27.48
CA LEU A 223 -21.14 -31.01 27.34
C LEU A 223 -22.55 -30.51 27.03
N ALA A 224 -23.39 -31.36 26.44
CA ALA A 224 -24.82 -31.10 26.24
C ALA A 224 -25.68 -31.34 27.49
N GLY A 225 -25.09 -31.84 28.59
CA GLY A 225 -25.80 -32.19 29.82
C GLY A 225 -26.53 -33.54 29.76
N ASP A 226 -26.33 -34.34 28.72
CA ASP A 226 -26.93 -35.66 28.57
C ASP A 226 -26.07 -36.72 29.27
N TYR A 227 -26.06 -36.67 30.60
CA TYR A 227 -25.19 -37.52 31.43
C TYR A 227 -25.50 -39.01 31.32
N GLN A 228 -26.78 -39.38 31.16
CA GLN A 228 -27.17 -40.77 30.95
C GLN A 228 -26.58 -41.31 29.64
N ARG A 229 -26.68 -40.55 28.55
CA ARG A 229 -26.08 -40.94 27.27
C ARG A 229 -24.56 -41.00 27.33
N THR A 230 -23.90 -40.13 28.09
CA THR A 230 -22.45 -40.24 28.33
C THR A 230 -22.10 -41.56 29.01
N VAL A 231 -22.87 -41.97 30.02
CA VAL A 231 -22.70 -43.27 30.70
C VAL A 231 -22.91 -44.42 29.72
N ASP A 232 -23.99 -44.39 28.94
CA ASP A 232 -24.32 -45.46 27.98
C ASP A 232 -23.24 -45.59 26.89
N LEU A 233 -22.78 -44.46 26.35
CA LEU A 233 -21.69 -44.41 25.37
C LEU A 233 -20.37 -44.93 25.94
N LEU A 234 -20.16 -44.80 27.25
CA LEU A 234 -18.93 -45.24 27.93
C LEU A 234 -19.15 -46.48 28.81
N ALA A 235 -20.17 -47.30 28.54
CA ALA A 235 -20.43 -48.52 29.31
C ALA A 235 -19.20 -49.45 29.39
N ILE A 236 -18.39 -49.45 28.32
CA ILE A 236 -17.06 -50.09 28.24
C ILE A 236 -16.03 -48.97 28.00
N PRO A 237 -15.28 -48.53 29.02
CA PRO A 237 -14.39 -47.38 28.96
C PRO A 237 -12.98 -47.72 28.46
N GLU A 238 -12.65 -49.01 28.27
CA GLU A 238 -11.38 -49.43 27.68
C GLU A 238 -11.38 -49.14 26.17
N LEU A 239 -10.56 -48.16 25.76
CA LEU A 239 -10.54 -47.66 24.37
C LEU A 239 -9.26 -48.03 23.60
N GLY A 240 -8.46 -48.98 24.12
CA GLY A 240 -7.23 -49.46 23.49
C GLY A 240 -6.02 -48.53 23.63
N ASP A 241 -6.26 -47.24 23.89
CA ASP A 241 -5.25 -46.25 24.28
C ASP A 241 -5.36 -45.93 25.78
N PRO A 242 -4.27 -46.01 26.57
CA PRO A 242 -4.30 -45.73 28.00
C PRO A 242 -4.80 -44.32 28.36
N GLU A 243 -4.47 -43.31 27.57
CA GLU A 243 -4.91 -41.93 27.81
C GLU A 243 -6.39 -41.75 27.49
N ALA A 244 -6.86 -42.24 26.35
CA ALA A 244 -8.27 -42.25 26.00
C ALA A 244 -9.12 -43.02 27.04
N THR A 245 -8.59 -44.14 27.54
CA THR A 245 -9.23 -44.94 28.59
C THR A 245 -9.31 -44.16 29.90
N ARG A 246 -8.23 -43.46 30.30
CA ARG A 246 -8.22 -42.58 31.46
C ARG A 246 -9.28 -41.48 31.36
N ILE A 247 -9.37 -40.81 30.20
CA ILE A 247 -10.36 -39.75 29.96
C ILE A 247 -11.79 -40.33 29.96
N ALA A 248 -11.99 -41.54 29.43
CA ALA A 248 -13.29 -42.22 29.46
C ALA A 248 -13.75 -42.48 30.90
N TYR A 249 -12.88 -43.01 31.77
CA TYR A 249 -13.16 -43.19 33.20
C TYR A 249 -13.49 -41.86 33.89
N LEU A 250 -12.68 -40.82 33.66
CA LEU A 250 -12.94 -39.49 34.21
C LEU A 250 -14.32 -38.95 33.82
N LEU A 251 -14.65 -39.01 32.53
CA LEU A 251 -15.89 -38.44 31.98
C LEU A 251 -17.12 -39.21 32.44
N ARG A 252 -17.03 -40.54 32.49
CA ARG A 252 -18.11 -41.41 32.97
C ARG A 252 -18.34 -41.23 34.47
N GLY A 253 -17.28 -41.15 35.27
CA GLY A 253 -17.38 -40.86 36.70
C GLY A 253 -18.04 -39.50 36.98
N ALA A 254 -17.71 -38.48 36.19
CA ALA A 254 -18.33 -37.16 36.29
C ALA A 254 -19.82 -37.20 35.91
N ALA A 255 -20.20 -38.01 34.92
CA ALA A 255 -21.59 -38.19 34.51
C ALA A 255 -22.40 -38.91 35.60
N TYR A 256 -21.89 -40.00 36.17
CA TYR A 256 -22.50 -40.67 37.32
C TYR A 256 -22.68 -39.75 38.53
N PHE A 257 -21.67 -38.93 38.84
CA PHE A 257 -21.78 -37.96 39.92
C PHE A 257 -22.86 -36.90 39.64
N SER A 258 -22.96 -36.44 38.40
CA SER A 258 -23.98 -35.46 38.00
C SER A 258 -25.39 -36.05 38.11
N LEU A 259 -25.59 -37.29 37.64
CA LEU A 259 -26.85 -38.02 37.79
C LEU A 259 -27.21 -38.26 39.27
N TRP A 260 -26.23 -38.54 40.14
CA TRP A 260 -26.45 -38.65 41.57
C TRP A 260 -26.95 -37.34 42.18
N VAL A 261 -26.34 -36.21 41.80
CA VAL A 261 -26.81 -34.87 42.23
C VAL A 261 -28.21 -34.58 41.70
N GLU A 262 -28.51 -34.92 40.44
CA GLU A 262 -29.85 -34.76 39.85
C GLU A 262 -30.92 -35.61 40.54
N SER A 263 -30.56 -36.80 41.04
CA SER A 263 -31.46 -37.63 41.87
C SER A 263 -31.79 -37.04 43.25
N GLY A 264 -31.21 -35.89 43.59
CA GLY A 264 -31.27 -35.30 44.93
C GLY A 264 -30.42 -36.05 45.94
N GLU A 265 -29.29 -36.62 45.48
CA GLU A 265 -28.32 -37.35 46.31
C GLU A 265 -28.87 -38.64 46.94
N LYS A 266 -29.92 -39.23 46.35
CA LYS A 266 -30.63 -40.40 46.90
C LYS A 266 -30.12 -41.73 46.36
N ASP A 267 -29.67 -41.77 45.12
CA ASP A 267 -29.21 -43.02 44.51
C ASP A 267 -27.73 -43.28 44.80
N GLN A 268 -27.48 -43.98 45.90
CA GLN A 268 -26.13 -44.30 46.34
C GLN A 268 -25.35 -45.15 45.33
N THR A 269 -26.03 -45.86 44.43
CA THR A 269 -25.39 -46.67 43.38
C THR A 269 -24.59 -45.79 42.43
N LEU A 270 -25.17 -44.68 41.97
CA LEU A 270 -24.53 -43.70 41.08
C LEU A 270 -23.29 -43.10 41.75
N TYR A 271 -23.37 -42.78 43.04
CA TYR A 271 -22.24 -42.26 43.81
C TYR A 271 -21.09 -43.28 43.90
N GLN A 272 -21.40 -44.56 44.17
CA GLN A 272 -20.38 -45.62 44.22
C GLN A 272 -19.76 -45.90 42.84
N GLN A 273 -20.54 -45.82 41.77
CA GLN A 273 -20.02 -45.93 40.40
C GLN A 273 -19.08 -44.76 40.06
N ALA A 274 -19.45 -43.53 40.43
CA ALA A 274 -18.57 -42.38 40.28
C ALA A 274 -17.24 -42.56 41.03
N LEU A 275 -17.27 -43.03 42.28
CA LEU A 275 -16.06 -43.34 43.06
C LEU A 275 -15.19 -44.43 42.42
N THR A 276 -15.82 -45.43 41.83
CA THR A 276 -15.11 -46.54 41.16
C THR A 276 -14.36 -46.01 39.94
N ASP A 277 -15.01 -45.21 39.11
CA ASP A 277 -14.42 -44.59 37.92
C ASP A 277 -13.31 -43.58 38.27
N VAL A 278 -13.45 -42.84 39.38
CA VAL A 278 -12.38 -41.96 39.89
C VAL A 278 -11.14 -42.78 40.27
N ARG A 279 -11.30 -43.92 40.95
CA ARG A 279 -10.18 -44.79 41.32
C ARG A 279 -9.48 -45.38 40.09
N GLU A 280 -10.24 -45.85 39.10
CA GLU A 280 -9.66 -46.37 37.86
C GLU A 280 -8.94 -45.26 37.07
N CYS A 281 -9.50 -44.06 37.01
CA CYS A 281 -8.83 -42.88 36.43
C CYS A 281 -7.52 -42.56 37.17
N GLN A 282 -7.48 -42.63 38.50
CA GLN A 282 -6.28 -42.37 39.29
C GLN A 282 -5.18 -43.40 39.01
N LYS A 283 -5.51 -44.69 38.90
CA LYS A 283 -4.55 -45.75 38.56
C LYS A 283 -3.85 -45.53 37.22
N LEU A 284 -4.52 -44.86 36.28
CA LEU A 284 -4.02 -44.59 34.93
C LEU A 284 -3.27 -43.25 34.80
N GLY A 285 -3.05 -42.49 35.88
CA GLY A 285 -2.14 -41.33 35.84
C GLY A 285 -2.72 -39.96 36.25
N GLY A 286 -3.64 -39.92 37.22
CA GLY A 286 -3.84 -38.72 38.05
C GLY A 286 -5.02 -37.79 37.73
N ALA A 287 -5.21 -36.83 38.64
CA ALA A 287 -6.39 -35.97 38.75
C ALA A 287 -6.55 -34.99 37.56
N PRO A 288 -7.79 -34.67 37.17
CA PRO A 288 -8.07 -33.80 36.01
C PRO A 288 -7.68 -32.34 36.25
N ALA A 289 -7.47 -31.61 35.16
CA ALA A 289 -7.40 -30.16 35.20
C ALA A 289 -8.73 -29.57 35.70
N ALA A 290 -8.67 -28.62 36.64
CA ALA A 290 -9.84 -28.12 37.35
C ALA A 290 -10.89 -27.41 36.45
N LYS A 291 -10.49 -26.97 35.25
CA LYS A 291 -11.39 -26.30 34.31
C LYS A 291 -12.21 -27.34 33.54
N GLY A 292 -13.49 -27.48 33.89
CA GLY A 292 -14.45 -28.34 33.18
C GLY A 292 -15.26 -29.28 34.06
N PHE A 293 -14.90 -29.40 35.35
CA PHE A 293 -15.57 -30.29 36.30
C PHE A 293 -16.00 -29.53 37.55
N SER A 294 -17.08 -30.00 38.21
CA SER A 294 -17.55 -29.36 39.43
C SER A 294 -16.52 -29.54 40.57
N PRO A 295 -16.31 -28.52 41.43
CA PRO A 295 -15.40 -28.65 42.57
C PRO A 295 -15.77 -29.80 43.52
N ARG A 296 -17.08 -30.13 43.61
CA ARG A 296 -17.58 -31.25 44.40
C ARG A 296 -17.17 -32.60 43.83
N PHE A 297 -17.21 -32.77 42.50
CA PHE A 297 -16.71 -34.00 41.85
C PHE A 297 -15.19 -34.11 41.98
N LEU A 298 -14.46 -33.01 41.80
CA LEU A 298 -13.00 -32.98 41.96
C LEU A 298 -12.55 -33.34 43.39
N ALA A 299 -13.40 -33.10 44.40
CA ALA A 299 -13.12 -33.51 45.77
C ALA A 299 -13.05 -35.04 45.94
N LEU A 300 -13.64 -35.83 45.03
CA LEU A 300 -13.55 -37.29 45.06
C LEU A 300 -12.15 -37.83 44.74
N PHE A 301 -11.28 -37.00 44.14
CA PHE A 301 -9.89 -37.34 43.84
C PHE A 301 -8.94 -37.12 45.02
N ARG A 302 -9.43 -36.67 46.18
CA ARG A 302 -8.66 -36.37 47.39
C ARG A 302 -8.72 -37.48 48.42
#